data_AF-A0A117T0R4-F1
#
_entry.id   AF-A0A117T0R4-F1
#
_cell.length_a   1.000
_cell.length_b   1.000
_cell.length_c   1.000
_cell.angle_alpha   90.00
_cell.angle_beta   90.00
_cell.angle_gamma   90.00
#
_symmetry.space_group_name_H-M   'P 1'
#
loop_
_entity.id
_entity.type
_entity.pdbx_description
1 polymer ?
#
loop_
_entity_poly.entity_id
_entity_poly.type
_entity_poly.pdbx_seq_one_letter_code
_entity_poly.pdbx_strand_id
1 'polypeptide(L)'
;MNAYEQMIKINHYFIKGGSLSDSQKCNIVGQLFSALTEPEQAMRFYKAVKFPNNIDGYGRQMYPIFFIPPYNNGVKLKTIYNQTPKTHIFSANMYELEIIRLLFLLAPNNPNVREIVDKTLTRLKTTCFGVCDDGVGECFDTSLVVLRFLATVSPEDTNWIYGRIDNYNSHAGDRKRPWFAKWYFWLCLSELPFEIAESEINKYKDEIMPWLTTKSAVMSSEHDKTIHPVIICMLRNLMSRFPEYAHIKERQPYISERDGRLHFDMA
;
A
#
# COMPACT_ATOMS: atom_id res chain seq x y z
N MET A 1 -14.02 -13.38 8.35
CA MET A 1 -12.95 -12.69 7.62
C MET A 1 -12.01 -12.12 8.66
N ASN A 2 -10.73 -12.44 8.60
CA ASN A 2 -9.75 -11.87 9.53
C ASN A 2 -9.36 -10.44 9.10
N ALA A 3 -8.64 -9.71 9.96
CA ALA A 3 -8.26 -8.32 9.68
C ALA A 3 -7.38 -8.16 8.44
N TYR A 4 -6.56 -9.16 8.10
CA TYR A 4 -5.76 -9.15 6.87
C TYR A 4 -6.63 -9.21 5.61
N GLU A 5 -7.54 -10.19 5.54
CA GLU A 5 -8.48 -10.33 4.42
C GLU A 5 -9.37 -9.09 4.28
N GLN A 6 -9.79 -8.53 5.42
CA GLN A 6 -10.55 -7.30 5.47
C GLN A 6 -9.77 -6.11 4.92
N MET A 7 -8.52 -5.92 5.36
CA MET A 7 -7.63 -4.87 4.89
C MET A 7 -7.41 -4.95 3.37
N ILE A 8 -7.18 -6.15 2.84
CA ILE A 8 -7.02 -6.36 1.39
C ILE A 8 -8.31 -6.01 0.65
N LYS A 9 -9.45 -6.52 1.12
CA LYS A 9 -10.76 -6.28 0.49
C LYS A 9 -11.11 -4.80 0.42
N ILE A 10 -10.89 -4.05 1.50
CA ILE A 10 -11.20 -2.62 1.56
C ILE A 10 -10.23 -1.82 0.68
N ASN A 11 -8.94 -2.15 0.70
CA ASN A 11 -7.96 -1.55 -0.20
C ASN A 11 -8.39 -1.72 -1.67
N HIS A 12 -8.72 -2.95 -2.08
CA HIS A 12 -9.20 -3.22 -3.44
C HIS A 12 -10.50 -2.49 -3.75
N TYR A 13 -11.41 -2.38 -2.79
CA TYR A 13 -12.67 -1.66 -2.96
C TYR A 13 -12.42 -0.17 -3.26
N PHE A 14 -11.56 0.48 -2.48
CA PHE A 14 -11.20 1.89 -2.70
C PHE A 14 -10.43 2.12 -3.99
N ILE A 15 -9.46 1.27 -4.32
CA ILE A 15 -8.71 1.38 -5.59
C ILE A 15 -9.67 1.29 -6.79
N LYS A 16 -10.72 0.48 -6.70
CA LYS A 16 -11.74 0.36 -7.76
C LYS A 16 -12.73 1.53 -7.81
N GLY A 17 -12.63 2.52 -6.92
CA GLY A 17 -13.52 3.68 -6.84
C GLY A 17 -14.75 3.47 -5.97
N GLY A 18 -14.73 2.47 -5.09
CA GLY A 18 -15.84 2.19 -4.17
C GLY A 18 -16.01 3.27 -3.10
N SER A 19 -17.25 3.50 -2.69
CA SER A 19 -17.63 4.45 -1.62
C SER A 19 -18.40 3.72 -0.52
N LEU A 20 -18.05 3.97 0.74
CA LEU A 20 -18.71 3.35 1.90
C LEU A 20 -19.71 4.31 2.54
N SER A 21 -20.86 3.77 2.97
CA SER A 21 -21.78 4.49 3.86
C SER A 21 -21.18 4.62 5.26
N ASP A 22 -21.65 5.59 6.05
CA ASP A 22 -21.10 5.81 7.40
C ASP A 22 -21.29 4.59 8.32
N SER A 23 -22.40 3.86 8.18
CA SER A 23 -22.60 2.59 8.91
C SER A 23 -21.54 1.53 8.52
N GLN A 24 -21.21 1.43 7.23
CA GLN A 24 -20.14 0.53 6.77
C GLN A 24 -18.78 0.96 7.31
N LYS A 25 -18.47 2.28 7.30
CA LYS A 25 -17.24 2.82 7.87
C LYS A 25 -17.12 2.48 9.36
N CYS A 26 -18.16 2.75 10.14
CA CYS A 26 -18.18 2.46 11.59
C CYS A 26 -17.96 0.96 11.88
N ASN A 27 -18.63 0.07 11.15
CA ASN A 27 -18.47 -1.36 11.30
C ASN A 27 -17.03 -1.80 10.99
N ILE A 28 -16.49 -1.35 9.86
CA ILE A 28 -15.11 -1.65 9.46
C ILE A 28 -14.10 -1.15 10.49
N VAL A 29 -14.26 0.08 10.99
CA VAL A 29 -13.38 0.64 12.02
C VAL A 29 -13.42 -0.22 13.29
N GLY A 30 -14.61 -0.62 13.75
CA GLY A 30 -14.74 -1.52 14.90
C GLY A 30 -14.06 -2.87 14.69
N GLN A 31 -14.21 -3.46 13.50
CA GLN A 31 -13.56 -4.73 13.15
C GLN A 31 -12.03 -4.61 13.08
N LEU A 32 -11.49 -3.55 12.48
CA LEU A 32 -10.05 -3.32 12.44
C LEU A 32 -9.48 -3.08 13.84
N PHE A 33 -10.16 -2.29 14.69
CA PHE A 33 -9.73 -2.09 16.07
C PHE A 33 -9.74 -3.37 16.90
N SER A 34 -10.65 -4.31 16.63
CA SER A 34 -10.66 -5.60 17.32
C SER A 34 -9.43 -6.46 17.06
N ALA A 35 -8.61 -6.09 16.06
CA ALA A 35 -7.35 -6.75 15.73
C ALA A 35 -6.11 -6.05 16.31
N LEU A 36 -6.29 -5.07 17.21
CA LEU A 36 -5.19 -4.50 17.99
C LEU A 36 -4.44 -5.61 18.72
N THR A 37 -3.12 -5.49 18.70
CA THR A 37 -2.21 -6.50 19.25
C THR A 37 -2.00 -6.27 20.73
N GLU A 38 -2.21 -7.33 21.51
CA GLU A 38 -1.91 -7.32 22.94
C GLU A 38 -0.39 -7.36 23.18
N PRO A 39 0.13 -6.73 24.25
CA PRO A 39 1.58 -6.70 24.54
C PRO A 39 2.23 -8.09 24.54
N GLU A 40 1.54 -9.11 25.05
CA GLU A 40 2.03 -10.49 25.05
C GLU A 40 2.17 -11.07 23.64
N GLN A 41 1.21 -10.78 22.75
CA GLN A 41 1.26 -11.22 21.36
C GLN A 41 2.42 -10.56 20.62
N ALA A 42 2.65 -9.27 20.87
CA ALA A 42 3.79 -8.54 20.33
C ALA A 42 5.12 -9.16 20.76
N MET A 43 5.31 -9.41 22.06
CA MET A 43 6.52 -10.05 22.58
C MET A 43 6.76 -11.43 21.97
N ARG A 44 5.71 -12.25 21.81
CA ARG A 44 5.81 -13.56 21.16
C ARG A 44 6.27 -13.43 19.71
N PHE A 45 5.70 -12.50 18.96
CA PHE A 45 6.09 -12.24 17.57
C PHE A 45 7.56 -11.81 17.47
N TYR A 46 7.98 -10.80 18.26
CA TYR A 46 9.36 -10.31 18.28
C TYR A 46 10.38 -11.40 18.59
N LYS A 47 10.07 -12.27 19.56
CA LYS A 47 10.88 -13.44 19.88
C LYS A 47 10.95 -14.41 18.71
N ALA A 48 9.83 -14.67 18.05
CA ALA A 48 9.75 -15.62 16.93
C ALA A 48 10.55 -15.15 15.70
N VAL A 49 10.57 -13.85 15.42
CA VAL A 49 11.41 -13.26 14.36
C VAL A 49 12.85 -12.99 14.80
N LYS A 50 13.26 -13.45 15.99
CA LYS A 50 14.60 -13.30 16.57
C LYS A 50 15.05 -11.84 16.72
N PHE A 51 14.09 -10.96 17.07
CA PHE A 51 14.33 -9.53 17.25
C PHE A 51 13.68 -9.05 18.55
N PRO A 52 14.18 -9.52 19.72
CA PRO A 52 13.54 -9.27 21.00
C PRO A 52 13.47 -7.77 21.31
N ASN A 53 12.40 -7.36 21.99
CA ASN A 53 12.12 -5.97 22.37
C ASN A 53 11.94 -4.98 21.21
N ASN A 54 11.97 -5.46 19.96
CA ASN A 54 11.82 -4.63 18.77
C ASN A 54 12.82 -3.45 18.69
N ILE A 55 14.07 -3.66 19.11
CA ILE A 55 15.12 -2.64 19.05
C ILE A 55 16.40 -3.31 18.54
N ASP A 56 17.04 -2.74 17.51
CA ASP A 56 18.37 -3.20 17.07
C ASP A 56 19.52 -2.49 17.80
N GLY A 57 20.76 -2.85 17.46
CA GLY A 57 21.96 -2.23 18.03
C GLY A 57 22.13 -0.73 17.78
N TYR A 58 21.32 -0.13 16.90
CA TYR A 58 21.29 1.30 16.63
C TYR A 58 20.06 2.00 17.23
N GLY A 59 19.28 1.29 18.06
CA GLY A 59 18.07 1.85 18.69
C GLY A 59 16.84 1.85 17.78
N ARG A 60 16.88 1.19 16.61
CA ARG A 60 15.81 1.27 15.60
C ARG A 60 14.70 0.28 15.88
N GLN A 61 13.46 0.74 15.75
CA GLN A 61 12.26 -0.08 15.96
C GLN A 61 11.69 -0.61 14.64
N MET A 62 12.21 -1.76 14.19
CA MET A 62 12.03 -2.26 12.82
C MET A 62 10.67 -2.92 12.54
N TYR A 63 9.98 -3.41 13.58
CA TYR A 63 8.69 -4.10 13.45
C TYR A 63 7.50 -3.26 13.94
N PRO A 64 6.28 -3.61 13.50
CA PRO A 64 5.02 -3.04 13.99
C PRO A 64 4.86 -3.02 15.51
N ILE A 65 3.99 -2.15 16.01
CA ILE A 65 3.63 -1.99 17.43
C ILE A 65 2.16 -2.34 17.67
N PHE A 66 1.25 -1.91 16.80
CA PHE A 66 -0.20 -1.94 17.06
C PHE A 66 -0.93 -3.09 16.38
N PHE A 67 -0.56 -3.40 15.14
CA PHE A 67 -1.17 -4.47 14.37
C PHE A 67 -0.06 -5.39 13.90
N ILE A 68 0.12 -6.49 14.62
CA ILE A 68 1.17 -7.46 14.37
C ILE A 68 0.52 -8.73 13.82
N PRO A 69 0.92 -9.20 12.64
CA PRO A 69 0.34 -10.41 12.09
C PRO A 69 0.74 -11.61 12.95
N PRO A 70 -0.13 -12.64 13.08
CA PRO A 70 0.23 -13.84 13.81
C PRO A 70 1.46 -14.52 13.17
N TYR A 71 2.36 -15.00 14.01
CA TYR A 71 3.54 -15.74 13.55
C TYR A 71 3.14 -17.17 13.13
N ASN A 72 2.68 -17.32 11.89
CA ASN A 72 2.17 -18.58 11.33
C ASN A 72 3.30 -19.50 10.86
N ASN A 73 4.19 -19.93 11.76
CA ASN A 73 5.35 -20.78 11.43
C ASN A 73 6.22 -20.22 10.29
N GLY A 74 6.41 -18.90 10.26
CA GLY A 74 7.20 -18.22 9.22
C GLY A 74 6.45 -17.89 7.93
N VAL A 75 5.17 -18.26 7.82
CA VAL A 75 4.32 -17.85 6.69
C VAL A 75 4.05 -16.34 6.78
N LYS A 76 4.36 -15.63 5.69
CA LYS A 76 4.17 -14.18 5.55
C LYS A 76 2.85 -13.87 4.86
N LEU A 77 2.18 -12.84 5.33
CA LEU A 77 0.99 -12.31 4.67
C LEU A 77 1.39 -11.66 3.34
N LYS A 78 0.57 -11.88 2.32
CA LYS A 78 0.81 -11.34 0.98
C LYS A 78 0.42 -9.87 0.90
N THR A 79 0.97 -9.14 -0.07
CA THR A 79 0.65 -7.72 -0.28
C THR A 79 -0.72 -7.55 -0.94
N ILE A 80 -1.13 -6.29 -1.14
CA ILE A 80 -2.32 -5.91 -1.91
C ILE A 80 -2.31 -6.48 -3.34
N TYR A 81 -1.13 -6.73 -3.91
CA TYR A 81 -1.00 -7.39 -5.22
C TYR A 81 -0.76 -8.90 -5.13
N ASN A 82 -1.10 -9.51 -3.99
CA ASN A 82 -0.98 -10.94 -3.71
C ASN A 82 0.45 -11.49 -3.87
N GLN A 83 1.45 -10.63 -3.71
CA GLN A 83 2.86 -11.03 -3.69
C GLN A 83 3.26 -11.48 -2.28
N THR A 84 4.01 -12.56 -2.17
CA THR A 84 4.59 -13.01 -0.90
C THR A 84 5.89 -12.23 -0.60
N PRO A 85 5.97 -11.46 0.51
CA PRO A 85 7.21 -10.89 1.00
C PRO A 85 8.27 -11.96 1.30
N LYS A 86 9.55 -11.62 1.13
CA LYS A 86 10.69 -12.47 1.50
C LYS A 86 10.99 -12.38 2.99
N THR A 87 10.78 -11.23 3.61
CA THR A 87 11.09 -10.92 5.01
C THR A 87 9.82 -10.67 5.83
N HIS A 88 9.93 -10.87 7.15
CA HIS A 88 8.86 -10.49 8.07
C HIS A 88 8.79 -8.98 8.30
N ILE A 89 9.87 -8.23 8.08
CA ILE A 89 9.88 -6.76 8.20
C ILE A 89 8.90 -6.17 7.20
N PHE A 90 9.02 -6.52 5.92
CA PHE A 90 8.12 -6.02 4.89
C PHE A 90 6.68 -6.51 5.11
N SER A 91 6.48 -7.80 5.35
CA SER A 91 5.14 -8.38 5.56
C SER A 91 4.40 -7.75 6.75
N ALA A 92 5.08 -7.57 7.88
CA ALA A 92 4.46 -7.05 9.09
C ALA A 92 4.22 -5.54 8.99
N ASN A 93 5.18 -4.75 8.49
CA ASN A 93 4.97 -3.31 8.30
C ASN A 93 3.88 -3.03 7.27
N MET A 94 3.80 -3.80 6.18
CA MET A 94 2.67 -3.69 5.24
C MET A 94 1.33 -3.94 5.92
N TYR A 95 1.23 -5.02 6.71
CA TYR A 95 0.01 -5.34 7.44
C TYR A 95 -0.43 -4.20 8.37
N GLU A 96 0.49 -3.67 9.18
CA GLU A 96 0.17 -2.61 10.12
C GLU A 96 -0.16 -1.29 9.43
N LEU A 97 0.72 -0.83 8.55
CA LEU A 97 0.59 0.50 7.95
C LEU A 97 -0.67 0.58 7.08
N GLU A 98 -1.03 -0.50 6.37
CA GLU A 98 -2.28 -0.52 5.60
C GLU A 98 -3.52 -0.49 6.50
N ILE A 99 -3.50 -1.16 7.66
CA ILE A 99 -4.62 -1.09 8.61
C ILE A 99 -4.74 0.32 9.18
N ILE A 100 -3.65 0.93 9.63
CA ILE A 100 -3.68 2.29 10.19
C ILE A 100 -4.11 3.30 9.13
N ARG A 101 -3.63 3.17 7.89
CA ARG A 101 -4.03 4.00 6.75
C ARG A 101 -5.54 3.94 6.53
N LEU A 102 -6.14 2.74 6.56
CA LEU A 102 -7.58 2.57 6.45
C LEU A 102 -8.34 3.15 7.64
N LEU A 103 -7.85 2.96 8.87
CA LEU A 103 -8.45 3.56 10.07
C LEU A 103 -8.47 5.09 9.96
N PHE A 104 -7.39 5.70 9.49
CA PHE A 104 -7.31 7.16 9.29
C PHE A 104 -8.26 7.65 8.20
N LEU A 105 -8.36 6.95 7.07
CA LEU A 105 -9.33 7.30 6.02
C LEU A 105 -10.79 7.23 6.49
N LEU A 106 -11.10 6.26 7.34
CA LEU A 106 -12.48 5.97 7.76
C LEU A 106 -12.91 6.77 8.98
N ALA A 107 -11.97 7.12 9.86
CA ALA A 107 -12.24 7.81 11.13
C ALA A 107 -11.09 8.77 11.53
N PRO A 108 -10.78 9.80 10.72
CA PRO A 108 -9.61 10.67 10.94
C PRO A 108 -9.69 11.53 12.22
N ASN A 109 -10.90 11.72 12.75
CA ASN A 109 -11.15 12.51 13.97
C ASN A 109 -11.23 11.64 15.23
N ASN A 110 -11.08 10.32 15.12
CA ASN A 110 -11.07 9.44 16.28
C ASN A 110 -9.74 9.61 17.05
N PRO A 111 -9.75 9.96 18.35
CA PRO A 111 -8.53 10.20 19.13
C PRO A 111 -7.57 9.00 19.15
N ASN A 112 -8.09 7.77 19.25
CA ASN A 112 -7.27 6.56 19.26
C ASN A 112 -6.57 6.35 17.92
N VAL A 113 -7.23 6.67 16.81
CA VAL A 113 -6.61 6.61 15.47
C VAL A 113 -5.45 7.59 15.39
N ARG A 114 -5.63 8.83 15.87
CA ARG A 114 -4.57 9.85 15.86
C ARG A 114 -3.37 9.44 16.73
N GLU A 115 -3.62 8.94 17.94
CA GLU A 115 -2.54 8.45 18.81
C GLU A 115 -1.73 7.32 18.17
N ILE A 116 -2.40 6.37 17.52
CA ILE A 116 -1.75 5.27 16.79
C ILE A 116 -0.91 5.80 15.62
N VAL A 117 -1.42 6.78 14.89
CA VAL A 117 -0.69 7.44 13.79
C VAL A 117 0.56 8.15 14.33
N ASP A 118 0.44 8.98 15.37
CA ASP A 118 1.56 9.75 15.92
C ASP A 118 2.69 8.84 16.43
N LYS A 119 2.34 7.77 17.14
CA LYS A 119 3.30 6.77 17.62
C LYS A 119 3.94 5.99 16.47
N THR A 120 3.16 5.66 15.43
CA THR A 120 3.68 4.99 14.23
C THR A 120 4.64 5.90 13.45
N LEU A 121 4.30 7.17 13.25
CA LEU A 121 5.18 8.16 12.60
C LEU A 121 6.49 8.31 13.38
N THR A 122 6.41 8.42 14.71
CA THR A 122 7.60 8.48 15.58
C THR A 122 8.48 7.25 15.40
N ARG A 123 7.89 6.05 15.38
CA ARG A 123 8.62 4.80 15.14
C ARG A 123 9.30 4.80 13.78
N LEU A 124 8.56 5.15 12.71
CA LEU A 124 9.08 5.13 11.34
C LEU A 124 10.28 6.06 11.16
N LYS A 125 10.36 7.18 11.90
CA LYS A 125 11.55 8.04 11.90
C LYS A 125 12.81 7.36 12.42
N THR A 126 12.69 6.23 13.11
CA THR A 126 13.84 5.44 13.59
C THR A 126 14.29 4.37 12.59
N THR A 127 13.50 4.02 11.57
CA THR A 127 13.79 2.87 10.71
C THR A 127 14.55 3.27 9.45
N CYS A 128 15.34 2.35 8.88
CA CYS A 128 16.07 2.63 7.64
C CYS A 128 15.12 2.83 6.45
N PHE A 129 14.04 2.06 6.35
CA PHE A 129 13.04 2.23 5.30
C PHE A 129 12.14 3.46 5.50
N GLY A 130 12.12 4.01 6.72
CA GLY A 130 11.33 5.19 7.07
C GLY A 130 12.01 6.48 6.65
N VAL A 131 13.29 6.69 6.96
CA VAL A 131 13.98 7.99 6.72
C VAL A 131 15.29 7.89 5.97
N CYS A 132 15.96 6.73 5.97
CA CYS A 132 17.26 6.60 5.31
C CYS A 132 17.09 6.43 3.80
N ASP A 133 18.15 6.71 3.06
CA ASP A 133 18.33 6.31 1.66
C ASP A 133 18.81 4.85 1.64
N ASP A 134 17.85 3.92 1.59
CA ASP A 134 18.09 2.48 1.68
C ASP A 134 17.42 1.75 0.51
N GLY A 135 18.21 1.56 -0.56
CA GLY A 135 17.86 0.72 -1.69
C GLY A 135 17.94 -0.80 -1.44
N VAL A 136 18.38 -1.24 -0.26
CA VAL A 136 18.77 -2.64 0.00
C VAL A 136 17.58 -3.49 0.44
N GLY A 137 17.65 -4.78 0.10
CA GLY A 137 16.64 -5.78 0.47
C GLY A 137 15.20 -5.35 0.20
N GLU A 138 14.32 -5.70 1.15
CA GLU A 138 12.92 -5.26 1.17
C GLU A 138 12.72 -3.99 2.03
N CYS A 139 13.79 -3.35 2.49
CA CYS A 139 13.69 -1.99 3.05
C CYS A 139 13.19 -1.03 1.97
N PHE A 140 13.66 -1.20 0.73
CA PHE A 140 13.15 -0.51 -0.45
C PHE A 140 11.63 -0.73 -0.65
N ASP A 141 11.16 -1.97 -0.59
CA ASP A 141 9.73 -2.27 -0.78
C ASP A 141 8.89 -1.76 0.40
N THR A 142 9.43 -1.80 1.62
CA THR A 142 8.78 -1.26 2.82
C THR A 142 8.70 0.26 2.78
N SER A 143 9.70 0.93 2.19
CA SER A 143 9.72 2.39 1.99
C SER A 143 8.54 2.86 1.12
N LEU A 144 8.10 2.04 0.16
CA LEU A 144 6.90 2.34 -0.63
C LEU A 144 5.60 2.24 0.20
N VAL A 145 5.51 1.28 1.11
CA VAL A 145 4.38 1.21 2.06
C VAL A 145 4.36 2.44 2.96
N VAL A 146 5.54 2.89 3.42
CA VAL A 146 5.67 4.13 4.19
C VAL A 146 5.23 5.34 3.36
N LEU A 147 5.64 5.45 2.10
CA LEU A 147 5.21 6.53 1.21
C LEU A 147 3.68 6.59 1.08
N ARG A 148 3.03 5.45 0.84
CA ARG A 148 1.57 5.37 0.75
C ARG A 148 0.87 5.72 2.06
N PHE A 149 1.46 5.31 3.19
CA PHE A 149 0.99 5.68 4.52
C PHE A 149 1.06 7.20 4.74
N LEU A 150 2.21 7.82 4.47
CA LEU A 150 2.43 9.26 4.58
C LEU A 150 1.46 10.06 3.70
N ALA A 151 1.24 9.62 2.46
CA ALA A 151 0.29 10.23 1.54
C ALA A 151 -1.13 10.36 2.13
N THR A 152 -1.48 9.46 3.06
CA THR A 152 -2.78 9.47 3.72
C THR A 152 -2.77 10.26 5.03
N VAL A 153 -1.78 10.00 5.90
CA VAL A 153 -1.85 10.47 7.31
C VAL A 153 -1.10 11.76 7.59
N SER A 154 -0.17 12.14 6.70
CA SER A 154 0.61 13.38 6.82
C SER A 154 0.97 13.91 5.42
N PRO A 155 -0.03 14.21 4.56
CA PRO A 155 0.21 14.72 3.21
C PRO A 155 0.95 16.06 3.18
N GLU A 156 0.94 16.80 4.29
CA GLU A 156 1.65 18.06 4.47
C GLU A 156 3.16 17.92 4.77
N ASP A 157 3.64 16.75 5.20
CA ASP A 157 5.09 16.50 5.39
C ASP A 157 5.74 16.19 4.03
N THR A 158 5.76 17.21 3.17
CA THR A 158 6.24 17.09 1.79
C THR A 158 7.71 16.69 1.74
N ASN A 159 8.52 17.12 2.70
CA ASN A 159 9.95 16.76 2.78
C ASN A 159 10.12 15.25 2.97
N TRP A 160 9.34 14.65 3.87
CA TRP A 160 9.41 13.20 4.07
C TRP A 160 8.91 12.44 2.84
N ILE A 161 7.79 12.90 2.25
CA ILE A 161 7.23 12.33 1.03
C ILE A 161 8.25 12.36 -0.12
N TYR A 162 8.84 13.52 -0.42
CA TYR A 162 9.87 13.66 -1.46
C TYR A 162 11.07 12.78 -1.15
N GLY A 163 11.53 12.73 0.09
CA GLY A 163 12.64 11.83 0.47
C GLY A 163 12.34 10.34 0.26
N ARG A 164 11.07 9.90 0.25
CA ARG A 164 10.71 8.51 -0.11
C ARG A 164 10.58 8.32 -1.63
N ILE A 165 10.10 9.33 -2.35
CA ILE A 165 10.08 9.34 -3.83
C ILE A 165 11.51 9.30 -4.38
N ASP A 166 12.41 10.13 -3.84
CA ASP A 166 13.81 10.18 -4.22
C ASP A 166 14.51 8.84 -3.94
N ASN A 167 14.28 8.24 -2.78
CA ASN A 167 14.77 6.89 -2.47
C ASN A 167 14.29 5.84 -3.50
N TYR A 168 13.04 5.93 -3.98
CA TYR A 168 12.58 5.06 -5.06
C TYR A 168 13.36 5.33 -6.36
N ASN A 169 13.43 6.60 -6.77
CA ASN A 169 14.06 7.01 -8.03
C ASN A 169 15.55 6.68 -8.09
N SER A 170 16.28 6.88 -6.98
CA SER A 170 17.71 6.55 -6.86
C SER A 170 17.98 5.06 -6.99
N HIS A 171 17.05 4.19 -6.56
CA HIS A 171 17.33 2.76 -6.37
C HIS A 171 16.46 1.79 -7.19
N ALA A 172 15.48 2.30 -7.94
CA ALA A 172 14.61 1.48 -8.77
C ALA A 172 15.39 0.75 -9.88
N GLY A 173 16.47 1.37 -10.38
CA GLY A 173 17.31 0.86 -11.47
C GLY A 173 18.49 -0.02 -11.04
N ASP A 174 18.92 0.04 -9.77
CA ASP A 174 20.19 -0.57 -9.30
C ASP A 174 20.28 -2.10 -9.49
N ARG A 175 19.13 -2.76 -9.55
CA ARG A 175 19.05 -4.22 -9.72
C ARG A 175 17.70 -4.60 -10.29
N LYS A 176 17.61 -5.82 -10.83
CA LYS A 176 16.34 -6.39 -11.28
C LYS A 176 15.37 -6.51 -10.10
N ARG A 177 14.46 -5.54 -9.99
CA ARG A 177 13.36 -5.55 -9.02
C ARG A 177 12.22 -6.41 -9.56
N PRO A 178 11.45 -7.08 -8.69
CA PRO A 178 10.26 -7.75 -9.14
C PRO A 178 9.21 -6.71 -9.54
N TRP A 179 8.31 -7.11 -10.46
CA TRP A 179 7.37 -6.19 -11.09
C TRP A 179 6.58 -5.33 -10.09
N PHE A 180 6.12 -5.94 -8.99
CA PHE A 180 5.24 -5.30 -8.00
C PHE A 180 5.76 -3.97 -7.44
N ALA A 181 7.08 -3.75 -7.33
CA ALA A 181 7.61 -2.55 -6.70
C ALA A 181 7.24 -1.30 -7.51
N LYS A 182 7.30 -1.38 -8.84
CA LYS A 182 6.86 -0.29 -9.72
C LYS A 182 5.36 -0.07 -9.65
N TRP A 183 4.57 -1.15 -9.67
CA TRP A 183 3.11 -1.04 -9.59
C TRP A 183 2.65 -0.48 -8.24
N TYR A 184 3.35 -0.82 -7.15
CA TYR A 184 3.07 -0.26 -5.84
C TYR A 184 3.51 1.20 -5.73
N PHE A 185 4.63 1.59 -6.36
CA PHE A 185 4.99 3.01 -6.48
C PHE A 185 3.93 3.81 -7.24
N TRP A 186 3.44 3.28 -8.38
CA TRP A 186 2.32 3.86 -9.11
C TRP A 186 1.04 3.96 -8.27
N LEU A 187 0.76 2.97 -7.42
CA LEU A 187 -0.32 3.07 -6.44
C LEU A 187 -0.11 4.23 -5.46
N CYS A 188 1.12 4.44 -4.96
CA CYS A 188 1.44 5.59 -4.12
C CYS A 188 1.17 6.92 -4.85
N LEU A 189 1.65 7.04 -6.10
CA LEU A 189 1.43 8.23 -6.93
C LEU A 189 -0.07 8.49 -7.18
N SER A 190 -0.90 7.45 -7.22
CA SER A 190 -2.35 7.59 -7.42
C SER A 190 -3.07 8.19 -6.19
N GLU A 191 -2.43 8.16 -5.02
CA GLU A 191 -3.02 8.57 -3.74
C GLU A 191 -2.33 9.79 -3.12
N LEU A 192 -1.13 10.17 -3.58
CA LEU A 192 -0.44 11.41 -3.19
C LEU A 192 -1.18 12.68 -3.67
N PRO A 193 -0.98 13.86 -3.04
CA PRO A 193 -1.38 15.14 -3.63
C PRO A 193 -0.90 15.30 -5.08
N PHE A 194 -1.73 15.89 -5.96
CA PHE A 194 -1.47 15.84 -7.41
C PHE A 194 -0.25 16.66 -7.76
N GLU A 195 -0.07 17.78 -7.07
CA GLU A 195 1.03 18.71 -7.19
C GLU A 195 2.39 18.06 -6.89
N ILE A 196 2.39 17.02 -6.05
CA ILE A 196 3.60 16.23 -5.75
C ILE A 196 3.78 15.11 -6.79
N ALA A 197 2.68 14.45 -7.17
CA ALA A 197 2.74 13.26 -8.00
C ALA A 197 2.91 13.54 -9.50
N GLU A 198 2.43 14.69 -10.00
CA GLU A 198 2.29 14.99 -11.43
C GLU A 198 3.57 14.74 -12.23
N SER A 199 4.71 15.29 -11.77
CA SER A 199 6.00 15.12 -12.45
C SER A 199 6.43 13.67 -12.51
N GLU A 200 6.18 12.89 -11.46
CA GLU A 200 6.49 11.46 -11.43
C GLU A 200 5.57 10.67 -12.35
N ILE A 201 4.27 10.96 -12.36
CA ILE A 201 3.31 10.26 -13.23
C ILE A 201 3.66 10.50 -14.70
N ASN A 202 4.05 11.72 -15.07
CA ASN A 202 4.45 12.06 -16.43
C ASN A 202 5.62 11.21 -16.94
N LYS A 203 6.58 10.80 -16.09
CA LYS A 203 7.69 9.91 -16.48
C LYS A 203 7.22 8.53 -16.95
N TYR A 204 6.05 8.10 -16.51
CA TYR A 204 5.50 6.77 -16.80
C TYR A 204 4.30 6.80 -17.74
N LYS A 205 3.88 7.98 -18.23
CA LYS A 205 2.68 8.14 -19.07
C LYS A 205 2.70 7.21 -20.28
N ASP A 206 3.83 7.14 -21.00
CA ASP A 206 3.99 6.27 -22.17
C ASP A 206 3.92 4.77 -21.84
N GLU A 207 4.24 4.39 -20.60
CA GLU A 207 4.11 3.00 -20.16
C GLU A 207 2.68 2.67 -19.68
N ILE A 208 2.01 3.64 -19.06
CA ILE A 208 0.67 3.50 -18.50
C ILE A 208 -0.39 3.49 -19.62
N MET A 209 -0.31 4.42 -20.57
CA MET A 209 -1.35 4.65 -21.59
C MET A 209 -1.70 3.41 -22.41
N PRO A 210 -0.75 2.55 -22.84
CA PRO A 210 -1.09 1.31 -23.54
C PRO A 210 -2.00 0.39 -22.72
N TRP A 211 -1.88 0.34 -21.39
CA TRP A 211 -2.76 -0.48 -20.53
C TRP A 211 -4.20 0.01 -20.45
N LEU A 212 -4.44 1.30 -20.74
CA LEU A 212 -5.76 1.91 -20.72
C LEU A 212 -6.38 2.01 -22.12
N THR A 213 -5.67 1.60 -23.17
CA THR A 213 -6.11 1.80 -24.56
C THR A 213 -6.01 0.56 -25.44
N THR A 214 -4.93 -0.21 -25.35
CA THR A 214 -4.60 -1.25 -26.36
C THR A 214 -4.22 -2.60 -25.76
N LYS A 215 -3.60 -2.63 -24.57
CA LYS A 215 -3.26 -3.86 -23.86
C LYS A 215 -4.46 -4.38 -23.10
N SER A 216 -4.41 -5.69 -22.85
CA SER A 216 -5.39 -6.40 -22.04
C SER A 216 -4.71 -7.41 -21.14
N ALA A 217 -5.36 -7.79 -20.04
CA ALA A 217 -4.83 -8.73 -19.06
C ALA A 217 -5.55 -10.09 -19.14
N VAL A 218 -4.80 -11.18 -18.95
CA VAL A 218 -5.38 -12.54 -18.87
C VAL A 218 -6.30 -12.66 -17.66
N MET A 219 -7.33 -13.50 -17.72
CA MET A 219 -8.26 -13.73 -16.61
C MET A 219 -8.37 -15.23 -16.26
N SER A 220 -7.26 -15.95 -16.40
CA SER A 220 -7.20 -17.42 -16.32
C SER A 220 -7.27 -17.99 -14.92
N SER A 221 -6.69 -17.32 -13.92
CA SER A 221 -6.63 -17.78 -12.54
C SER A 221 -7.40 -16.89 -11.58
N GLU A 222 -7.74 -17.40 -10.39
CA GLU A 222 -8.34 -16.58 -9.33
C GLU A 222 -7.42 -15.43 -8.90
N HIS A 223 -6.10 -15.62 -8.99
CA HIS A 223 -5.14 -14.55 -8.78
C HIS A 223 -5.30 -13.44 -9.83
N ASP A 224 -5.36 -13.79 -11.11
CA ASP A 224 -5.53 -12.84 -12.22
C ASP A 224 -6.83 -12.05 -12.07
N LYS A 225 -7.93 -12.75 -11.81
CA LYS A 225 -9.27 -12.17 -11.62
C LYS A 225 -9.34 -11.22 -10.44
N THR A 226 -8.52 -11.45 -9.41
CA THR A 226 -8.45 -10.58 -8.24
C THR A 226 -7.57 -9.35 -8.51
N ILE A 227 -6.40 -9.54 -9.12
CA ILE A 227 -5.35 -8.50 -9.17
C ILE A 227 -5.45 -7.61 -10.41
N HIS A 228 -5.77 -8.15 -11.59
CA HIS A 228 -5.78 -7.33 -12.81
C HIS A 228 -6.81 -6.19 -12.78
N PRO A 229 -8.05 -6.37 -12.28
CA PRO A 229 -8.97 -5.25 -12.13
C PRO A 229 -8.45 -4.16 -11.19
N VAL A 230 -7.78 -4.54 -10.09
CA VAL A 230 -7.19 -3.59 -9.14
C VAL A 230 -6.07 -2.80 -9.80
N ILE A 231 -5.21 -3.48 -10.57
CA ILE A 231 -4.14 -2.86 -11.33
C ILE A 231 -4.68 -1.83 -12.33
N ILE A 232 -5.65 -2.22 -13.16
CA ILE A 232 -6.21 -1.34 -14.19
C ILE A 232 -6.93 -0.15 -13.56
N CYS A 233 -7.68 -0.34 -12.48
CA CYS A 233 -8.30 0.77 -11.76
C CYS A 233 -7.28 1.71 -11.13
N MET A 234 -6.15 1.21 -10.62
CA MET A 234 -5.05 2.06 -10.14
C MET A 234 -4.48 2.92 -11.27
N LEU A 235 -4.25 2.35 -12.46
CA LEU A 235 -3.80 3.10 -13.63
C LEU A 235 -4.82 4.15 -14.08
N ARG A 236 -6.10 3.81 -14.09
CA ARG A 236 -7.19 4.77 -14.34
C ARG A 236 -7.14 5.90 -13.32
N ASN A 237 -6.98 5.59 -12.03
CA ASN A 237 -6.94 6.60 -10.96
C ASN A 237 -5.72 7.52 -11.08
N LEU A 238 -4.60 7.06 -11.66
CA LEU A 238 -3.47 7.93 -11.99
C LEU A 238 -3.83 8.91 -13.09
N MET A 239 -4.33 8.38 -14.22
CA MET A 239 -4.55 9.20 -15.40
C MET A 239 -5.73 10.15 -15.24
N SER A 240 -6.81 9.74 -14.56
CA SER A 240 -8.00 10.58 -14.37
C SER A 240 -7.80 11.85 -13.53
N ARG A 241 -6.61 12.02 -12.96
CA ARG A 241 -6.21 13.23 -12.23
C ARG A 241 -5.80 14.36 -13.17
N PHE A 242 -5.36 14.02 -14.39
CA PHE A 242 -5.08 14.99 -15.43
C PHE A 242 -6.40 15.50 -16.02
N PRO A 243 -6.56 16.82 -16.21
CA PRO A 243 -7.79 17.39 -16.75
C PRO A 243 -8.23 16.76 -18.07
N GLU A 244 -7.30 16.43 -18.98
CA GLU A 244 -7.62 15.82 -20.27
C GLU A 244 -8.14 14.37 -20.20
N TYR A 245 -8.02 13.71 -19.05
CA TYR A 245 -8.52 12.35 -18.83
C TYR A 245 -9.54 12.27 -17.68
N ALA A 246 -10.00 13.40 -17.14
CA ALA A 246 -10.94 13.41 -16.01
C ALA A 246 -12.23 12.60 -16.29
N HIS A 247 -12.64 12.48 -17.56
CA HIS A 247 -13.81 11.73 -17.98
C HIS A 247 -13.72 10.22 -17.75
N ILE A 248 -12.52 9.65 -17.56
CA ILE A 248 -12.37 8.21 -17.33
C ILE A 248 -12.51 7.81 -15.85
N LYS A 249 -12.64 8.77 -14.94
CA LYS A 249 -12.59 8.53 -13.48
C LYS A 249 -13.55 7.46 -13.00
N GLU A 250 -14.78 7.47 -13.48
CA GLU A 250 -15.85 6.55 -13.06
C GLU A 250 -15.93 5.28 -13.93
N ARG A 251 -15.14 5.20 -15.01
CA ARG A 251 -15.14 4.05 -15.92
C ARG A 251 -14.57 2.82 -15.22
N GLN A 252 -15.12 1.66 -15.53
CA GLN A 252 -14.66 0.39 -14.96
C GLN A 252 -14.09 -0.51 -16.07
N PRO A 253 -13.06 -1.30 -15.77
CA PRO A 253 -12.58 -2.31 -16.71
C PRO A 253 -13.66 -3.37 -16.94
N TYR A 254 -13.65 -3.99 -18.13
CA TYR A 254 -14.63 -4.99 -18.53
C TYR A 254 -13.94 -6.24 -19.09
N ILE A 255 -14.62 -7.38 -19.02
CA ILE A 255 -14.15 -8.62 -19.65
C ILE A 255 -14.76 -8.68 -21.04
N SER A 256 -13.91 -8.74 -22.07
CA SER A 256 -14.37 -8.83 -23.46
C SER A 256 -14.90 -10.24 -23.75
N GLU A 257 -16.10 -10.33 -24.31
CA GLU A 257 -16.68 -11.61 -24.75
C GLU A 257 -15.88 -12.24 -25.91
N ARG A 258 -15.12 -11.43 -26.66
CA ARG A 258 -14.35 -11.88 -27.83
C ARG A 258 -13.15 -12.75 -27.47
N ASP A 259 -12.42 -12.37 -26.42
CA ASP A 259 -11.15 -13.01 -26.05
C ASP A 259 -11.07 -13.43 -24.57
N GLY A 260 -12.10 -13.14 -23.77
CA GLY A 260 -12.16 -13.46 -22.35
C GLY A 260 -11.14 -12.70 -21.49
N ARG A 261 -10.51 -11.65 -22.03
CA ARG A 261 -9.48 -10.85 -21.34
C ARG A 261 -10.09 -9.62 -20.69
N LEU A 262 -9.40 -9.08 -19.70
CA LEU A 262 -9.75 -7.81 -19.09
C LEU A 262 -9.22 -6.66 -19.94
N HIS A 263 -10.10 -5.77 -20.35
CA HIS A 263 -9.81 -4.56 -21.12
C HIS A 263 -10.26 -3.31 -20.35
N PHE A 264 -9.76 -2.17 -20.80
CA PHE A 264 -10.23 -0.85 -20.40
C PHE A 264 -10.27 0.05 -21.63
N ASP A 265 -11.26 0.93 -21.71
CA ASP A 265 -11.39 1.88 -22.80
C ASP A 265 -11.54 3.32 -22.27
N MET A 266 -10.66 4.19 -22.78
CA MET A 266 -10.67 5.62 -22.49
C MET A 266 -11.70 6.40 -23.34
N ALA A 267 -12.24 5.82 -24.41
CA ALA A 267 -13.14 6.45 -25.37
C ALA A 267 -14.59 6.52 -24.89
#